data_AF-A0A397CT12-F1
#
_entry.id   AF-A0A397CT12-F1
#
_cell.length_a   1.000
_cell.length_b   1.000
_cell.length_c   1.000
_cell.angle_alpha   90.00
_cell.angle_beta   90.00
_cell.angle_gamma   90.00
#
_symmetry.space_group_name_H-M   'P 1'
#
loop_
_entity.id
_entity.type
_entity.pdbx_description
1 polymer ?
#
loop_
_entity_poly.entity_id
_entity_poly.type
_entity_poly.pdbx_seq_one_letter_code
_entity_poly.pdbx_strand_id
1 'polypeptide(L)'
;MYLYRSGFARFTNSRYSNNASDIENSFIHLTNVAIQKTSDKYDKKHGGKWDLKSLKLYMMSHHGVARVDRLFYQIQMVIIRSLQR
;
A
#
# COMPACT_ATOMS: atom_id res chain seq x y z
N MET A 1 7.60 22.11 6.22
CA MET A 1 6.86 20.83 6.12
C MET A 1 7.73 19.74 6.73
N TYR A 2 7.18 18.91 7.62
CA TYR A 2 7.88 17.76 8.18
C TYR A 2 7.22 16.48 7.69
N LEU A 3 8.00 15.54 7.15
CA LEU A 3 7.53 14.21 6.76
C LEU A 3 8.18 13.18 7.67
N TYR A 4 7.36 12.38 8.34
CA TYR A 4 7.87 11.28 9.16
C TYR A 4 8.50 10.21 8.26
N ARG A 5 9.71 9.76 8.59
CA ARG A 5 10.49 8.84 7.74
C ARG A 5 9.97 7.41 7.76
N SER A 6 9.23 7.05 8.79
CA SER A 6 8.59 5.73 8.90
C SER A 6 7.14 5.81 8.44
N GLY A 7 6.64 4.69 7.96
CA GLY A 7 5.27 4.53 7.53
C GLY A 7 5.00 3.05 7.27
N PHE A 8 3.81 2.74 6.80
CA PHE A 8 3.44 1.38 6.48
C PHE A 8 2.49 1.33 5.29
N ALA A 9 2.58 0.25 4.51
CA ALA A 9 1.64 -0.10 3.47
C ALA A 9 0.57 -1.04 4.04
N ARG A 10 -0.65 -0.94 3.53
CA ARG A 10 -1.77 -1.84 3.85
C ARG A 10 -2.07 -2.69 2.62
N PHE A 11 -2.32 -3.96 2.85
CA PHE A 11 -2.61 -4.95 1.81
C PHE A 11 -3.97 -5.62 2.06
N THR A 12 -4.52 -6.21 1.02
CA THR A 12 -5.61 -7.18 1.14
C THR A 12 -5.01 -8.58 1.32
N ASN A 13 -5.73 -9.49 1.99
CA ASN A 13 -5.33 -10.90 2.02
C ASN A 13 -5.99 -11.74 0.92
N SER A 14 -6.66 -11.08 -0.02
CA SER A 14 -7.31 -11.70 -1.18
C SER A 14 -6.52 -11.39 -2.45
N ARG A 15 -6.39 -12.37 -3.35
CA ARG A 15 -5.78 -12.16 -4.66
C ARG A 15 -6.60 -11.14 -5.45
N TYR A 16 -5.92 -10.16 -6.03
CA TYR A 16 -6.55 -9.18 -6.91
C TYR A 16 -7.12 -9.86 -8.17
N SER A 17 -8.33 -9.46 -8.57
CA SER A 17 -9.03 -9.92 -9.78
C SER A 17 -9.71 -8.71 -10.44
N ASN A 18 -9.68 -8.64 -11.77
CA ASN A 18 -10.35 -7.60 -12.54
C ASN A 18 -11.63 -8.09 -13.24
N ASN A 19 -12.12 -9.27 -12.85
CA ASN A 19 -13.37 -9.80 -13.39
C ASN A 19 -14.55 -8.97 -12.91
N ALA A 20 -15.50 -8.70 -13.80
CA ALA A 20 -16.72 -7.94 -13.46
C ALA A 20 -17.53 -8.61 -12.33
N SER A 21 -17.49 -9.95 -12.23
CA SER A 21 -18.11 -10.71 -11.14
C SER A 21 -17.50 -10.42 -9.76
N ASP A 22 -16.24 -10.01 -9.71
CA ASP A 22 -15.48 -9.83 -8.48
C ASP A 22 -15.40 -8.36 -8.05
N ILE A 23 -16.00 -7.44 -8.82
CA ILE A 23 -15.89 -5.98 -8.58
C ILE A 23 -16.61 -5.56 -7.29
N GLU A 24 -17.71 -6.25 -6.95
CA GLU A 24 -18.48 -6.00 -5.74
C GLU A 24 -17.77 -6.53 -4.48
N ASN A 25 -16.76 -7.40 -4.65
CA ASN A 25 -16.03 -7.97 -3.54
C ASN A 25 -15.03 -6.97 -2.94
N SER A 26 -15.52 -6.22 -1.95
CA SER A 26 -14.75 -5.23 -1.20
C SER A 26 -13.47 -5.77 -0.57
N PHE A 27 -13.38 -7.07 -0.27
CA PHE A 27 -12.16 -7.67 0.31
C PHE A 27 -11.00 -7.76 -0.68
N ILE A 28 -11.29 -7.79 -1.98
CA ILE A 28 -10.29 -7.82 -3.05
C ILE A 28 -9.77 -6.41 -3.33
N HIS A 29 -10.67 -5.42 -3.29
CA HIS A 29 -10.41 -4.07 -3.81
C HIS A 29 -10.07 -3.04 -2.74
N LEU A 30 -10.42 -3.27 -1.47
CA LEU A 30 -10.22 -2.29 -0.40
C LEU A 30 -9.18 -2.77 0.62
N THR A 31 -8.07 -2.03 0.77
CA THR A 31 -7.01 -2.31 1.76
C THR A 31 -7.31 -1.79 3.17
N ASN A 32 -8.53 -1.31 3.41
CA ASN A 32 -8.92 -0.69 4.67
C ASN A 32 -8.99 -1.73 5.78
N VAL A 33 -8.27 -1.52 6.88
CA VAL A 33 -8.24 -2.48 8.00
C VAL A 33 -9.62 -2.75 8.59
N ALA A 34 -10.51 -1.75 8.64
CA ALA A 34 -11.88 -1.92 9.13
C ALA A 34 -12.68 -2.93 8.30
N ILE A 35 -12.41 -2.99 6.99
CA ILE A 35 -13.02 -3.95 6.06
C ILE A 35 -12.25 -5.27 6.12
N GLN A 36 -10.91 -5.24 6.00
CA GLN A 36 -10.12 -6.48 5.97
C GLN A 36 -10.28 -7.33 7.23
N LYS A 37 -10.46 -6.73 8.41
CA LYS A 37 -10.67 -7.47 9.68
C LYS A 37 -11.94 -8.31 9.73
N THR A 38 -12.95 -8.01 8.92
CA THR A 38 -14.19 -8.79 8.86
C THR A 38 -14.10 -9.96 7.87
N SER A 39 -12.98 -10.11 7.16
CA SER A 39 -12.73 -11.25 6.30
C SER A 39 -12.29 -12.47 7.10
N ASP A 40 -12.84 -13.64 6.77
CA ASP A 40 -12.40 -14.92 7.34
C ASP A 40 -10.93 -15.23 7.07
N LYS A 41 -10.36 -14.64 6.01
CA LYS A 41 -8.96 -14.79 5.63
C LYS A 41 -8.05 -13.80 6.35
N TYR A 42 -8.53 -12.97 7.27
CA TYR A 42 -7.68 -11.96 7.90
C TYR A 42 -6.65 -12.58 8.86
N ASP A 43 -5.36 -12.43 8.54
CA ASP A 43 -4.30 -12.77 9.47
C ASP A 43 -4.12 -11.67 10.54
N LYS A 44 -4.60 -11.95 11.76
CA LYS A 44 -4.47 -11.04 12.91
C LYS A 44 -3.02 -10.82 13.34
N LYS A 45 -2.08 -11.73 13.02
CA LYS A 45 -0.68 -11.66 13.46
C LYS A 45 0.12 -10.63 12.65
N HIS A 46 -0.06 -10.59 11.34
CA HIS A 46 0.61 -9.62 10.46
C HIS A 46 -0.26 -8.41 10.10
N GLY A 47 -1.58 -8.54 10.23
CA GLY A 47 -2.56 -7.46 10.03
C GLY A 47 -2.62 -6.88 8.63
N GLY A 48 -2.05 -7.58 7.63
CA GLY A 48 -1.97 -7.12 6.25
C GLY A 48 -1.14 -5.85 6.09
N LYS A 49 -0.06 -5.68 6.85
CA LYS A 49 0.79 -4.48 6.78
C LYS A 49 2.25 -4.82 6.59
N TRP A 50 2.95 -3.97 5.82
CA TRP A 50 4.42 -3.93 5.82
C TRP A 50 4.92 -2.55 6.18
N ASP A 51 6.04 -2.51 6.88
CA ASP A 51 6.82 -1.29 7.03
C ASP A 51 7.22 -0.74 5.67
N LEU A 52 7.17 0.59 5.54
CA LEU A 52 7.46 1.27 4.28
C LEU A 52 8.90 1.01 3.80
N LYS A 53 9.85 0.83 4.73
CA LYS A 53 11.23 0.45 4.42
C LYS A 53 11.31 -0.93 3.76
N SER A 54 10.59 -1.91 4.31
CA SER A 54 10.53 -3.28 3.79
C SER A 54 9.87 -3.31 2.41
N LEU A 55 8.78 -2.55 2.23
CA LEU A 55 8.15 -2.39 0.93
C LEU A 55 9.11 -1.75 -0.08
N LYS A 56 9.80 -0.67 0.29
CA LYS A 56 10.75 0.00 -0.60
C LYS A 56 11.84 -0.97 -1.05
N LEU A 57 12.42 -1.73 -0.12
CA LEU A 57 13.46 -2.71 -0.44
C LEU A 57 12.94 -3.81 -1.38
N TYR A 58 11.76 -4.34 -1.12
CA TYR A 58 11.10 -5.31 -2.00
C TYR A 58 10.87 -4.75 -3.42
N MET A 59 10.37 -3.52 -3.53
CA MET A 59 10.18 -2.90 -4.84
C MET A 59 11.51 -2.67 -5.56
N MET A 60 12.56 -2.30 -4.82
CA MET A 60 13.91 -2.08 -5.40
C MET A 60 14.48 -3.37 -5.96
N SER A 61 14.29 -4.51 -5.28
CA SER A 61 14.76 -5.81 -5.78
C SER A 61 14.01 -6.29 -7.01
N HIS A 62 12.72 -5.96 -7.14
CA HIS A 62 11.89 -6.41 -8.27
C HIS A 62 11.88 -5.46 -9.49
N HIS A 63 12.06 -4.15 -9.26
CA HIS A 63 11.86 -3.12 -10.29
C HIS A 63 13.06 -2.20 -10.51
N GLY A 64 14.13 -2.38 -9.73
CA GLY A 64 15.35 -1.58 -9.80
C GLY A 64 15.27 -0.28 -8.99
N VAL A 65 16.42 0.13 -8.48
CA VAL A 65 16.58 1.27 -7.55
C VAL A 65 16.06 2.58 -8.14
N ALA A 66 16.52 2.94 -9.35
CA ALA A 66 16.20 4.23 -9.96
C ALA A 66 14.69 4.46 -10.15
N ARG A 67 13.94 3.41 -10.53
CA ARG A 67 12.50 3.50 -10.73
C ARG A 67 11.75 3.71 -9.41
N VAL A 68 12.18 3.02 -8.36
CA VAL A 68 11.55 3.12 -7.04
C VAL A 68 11.89 4.46 -6.38
N ASP A 69 13.12 4.96 -6.51
CA ASP A 69 13.47 6.28 -6.00
C ASP A 69 12.66 7.39 -6.68
N ARG A 70 12.47 7.30 -8.01
CA ARG A 70 11.58 8.22 -8.74
C ARG A 70 10.14 8.17 -8.24
N LEU A 71 9.60 6.96 -7.98
CA LEU A 71 8.26 6.79 -7.43
C LEU A 71 8.11 7.47 -6.05
N PHE A 72 9.05 7.23 -5.14
CA PHE A 72 9.01 7.82 -3.80
C PHE A 72 9.16 9.35 -3.85
N TYR A 73 10.00 9.87 -4.74
CA TYR A 73 10.10 11.30 -5.01
C TYR A 73 8.76 11.88 -5.51
N GLN A 74 8.08 11.21 -6.44
CA GLN A 74 6.76 11.65 -6.93
C GLN A 74 5.71 11.68 -5.81
N ILE A 75 5.72 10.69 -4.91
CA ILE A 75 4.84 10.69 -3.72
C ILE A 75 5.14 11.90 -2.84
N GLN A 76 6.41 12.20 -2.56
CA GLN A 76 6.78 13.39 -1.79
C GLN A 76 6.32 14.68 -2.45
N MET A 77 6.45 14.79 -3.78
CA MET A 77 5.98 15.95 -4.54
C MET A 77 4.46 16.13 -4.47
N VAL A 78 3.69 15.05 -4.50
CA VAL A 78 2.23 15.12 -4.30
C VAL A 78 1.92 15.67 -2.91
N ILE A 79 2.60 15.20 -1.85
CA ILE A 79 2.37 15.71 -0.49
C ILE A 79 2.73 17.21 -0.40
N ILE A 80 3.88 17.62 -0.93
CA ILE A 80 4.33 19.02 -0.92
C ILE A 80 3.31 19.91 -1.65
N ARG A 81 2.89 19.53 -2.85
CA ARG A 81 1.94 20.31 -3.66
C ARG A 81 0.56 20.40 -3.04
N SER A 82 0.07 19.34 -2.38
CA SER A 82 -1.21 19.36 -1.68
C SER A 82 -1.21 20.29 -0.46
N LEU A 83 -0.03 20.61 0.09
CA LEU A 83 0.15 21.49 1.25
C LEU A 83 0.54 22.92 0.86
N GLN A 84 1.09 23.11 -0.33
CA GLN A 84 1.34 24.43 -0.92
C GLN A 84 0.01 25.00 -1.42
N ARG A 85 -0.55 25.95 -0.68
CA ARG A 85 -1.57 26.87 -1.16
C ARG A 85 -0.92 28.11 -1.76
#